data_AF-A0A962ZAV1-F1
#
_entry.id   AF-A0A962ZAV1-F1
#
_cell.length_a   1.000
_cell.length_b   1.000
_cell.length_c   1.000
_cell.angle_alpha   90.00
_cell.angle_beta   90.00
_cell.angle_gamma   90.00
#
_symmetry.space_group_name_H-M   'P 1'
#
loop_
_entity.id
_entity.type
_entity.pdbx_description
1 polymer ?
#
loop_
_entity_poly.entity_id
_entity_poly.type
_entity_poly.pdbx_seq_one_letter_code
_entity_poly.pdbx_strand_id
1 'polypeptide(L)'
;MTSESFERFLTLPDQDRRDVFEAAADRLNTLASYVEKDFWVCLVLDALYNRLPEGHPQLLFKGGTALSKAFGLIRRFSEDIDLVVYREGLGFGADRDPTSPEGLSNKKRKALFDELSAACGTYISGDLASALTPLLDERCRILPDEENGDQQTLLIEYPTLYPNADIAYVLPRVKLEAGARSALDPNTTGSVRPYISEDLGDDWPFDVGNLHVIEPSRTYLEKLLIL
;
A
#
# COMPACT_ATOMS: atom_id res chain seq x y z
N MET A 1 -11.52 13.59 -7.58
CA MET A 1 -12.36 12.89 -8.57
C MET A 1 -12.09 11.36 -8.63
N THR A 2 -11.38 10.78 -7.66
CA THR A 2 -11.22 9.31 -7.46
C THR A 2 -11.73 8.88 -6.07
N SER A 3 -11.34 9.64 -5.03
CA SER A 3 -11.84 9.53 -3.64
C SER A 3 -13.38 9.47 -3.53
N GLU A 4 -14.08 10.22 -4.39
CA GLU A 4 -15.55 10.34 -4.34
C GLU A 4 -16.25 9.02 -4.65
N SER A 5 -15.70 8.18 -5.54
CA SER A 5 -16.29 6.87 -5.86
C SER A 5 -16.15 5.89 -4.72
N PHE A 6 -14.99 5.86 -4.05
CA PHE A 6 -14.77 5.04 -2.87
C PHE A 6 -15.70 5.45 -1.73
N GLU A 7 -15.77 6.75 -1.43
CA GLU A 7 -16.64 7.29 -0.39
C GLU A 7 -18.11 7.04 -0.70
N ARG A 8 -18.56 7.34 -1.92
CA ARG A 8 -19.93 7.06 -2.39
C ARG A 8 -20.25 5.57 -2.28
N PHE A 9 -19.34 4.68 -2.66
CA PHE A 9 -19.56 3.23 -2.59
C PHE A 9 -19.78 2.80 -1.13
N LEU A 10 -18.96 3.31 -0.21
CA LEU A 10 -19.08 3.02 1.22
C LEU A 10 -20.41 3.52 1.84
N THR A 11 -21.06 4.52 1.25
CA THR A 11 -22.40 4.98 1.69
C THR A 11 -23.56 4.12 1.20
N LEU A 12 -23.33 3.20 0.26
CA LEU A 12 -24.37 2.29 -0.21
C LEU A 12 -24.82 1.34 0.92
N PRO A 13 -26.09 0.88 0.88
CA PRO A 13 -26.57 -0.17 1.76
C PRO A 13 -25.64 -1.38 1.76
N ASP A 14 -25.50 -2.04 2.91
CA ASP A 14 -24.62 -3.22 3.04
C ASP A 14 -24.97 -4.31 2.02
N GLN A 15 -26.25 -4.49 1.70
CA GLN A 15 -26.68 -5.48 0.70
C GLN A 15 -26.20 -5.11 -0.71
N ASP A 16 -26.37 -3.86 -1.14
CA ASP A 16 -25.92 -3.40 -2.46
C ASP A 16 -24.39 -3.55 -2.61
N ARG A 17 -23.62 -3.27 -1.55
CA ARG A 17 -22.17 -3.50 -1.56
C ARG A 17 -21.82 -4.99 -1.64
N ARG A 18 -22.54 -5.85 -0.89
CA ARG A 18 -22.35 -7.32 -0.96
C ARG A 18 -22.61 -7.84 -2.36
N ASP A 19 -23.71 -7.43 -2.98
CA ASP A 19 -24.09 -7.88 -4.32
C ASP A 19 -22.99 -7.58 -5.34
N VAL A 20 -22.36 -6.40 -5.26
CA VAL A 20 -21.23 -6.01 -6.11
C VAL A 20 -19.98 -6.85 -5.81
N PHE A 21 -19.64 -7.05 -4.53
CA PHE A 21 -18.49 -7.88 -4.16
C PHE A 21 -18.67 -9.34 -4.57
N GLU A 22 -19.89 -9.88 -4.44
CA GLU A 22 -20.25 -11.24 -4.83
C GLU A 22 -20.22 -11.42 -6.35
N ALA A 23 -20.77 -10.48 -7.12
CA ALA A 23 -20.69 -10.50 -8.59
C ALA A 23 -19.22 -10.50 -9.09
N ALA A 24 -18.39 -9.63 -8.52
CA ALA A 24 -16.96 -9.58 -8.83
C ALA A 24 -16.24 -10.88 -8.42
N ALA A 25 -16.62 -11.47 -7.28
CA ALA A 25 -16.03 -12.70 -6.78
C ALA A 25 -16.36 -13.90 -7.67
N ASP A 26 -17.61 -14.00 -8.13
CA ASP A 26 -18.07 -15.01 -9.08
C ASP A 26 -17.31 -14.89 -10.42
N ARG A 27 -17.19 -13.67 -10.96
CA ARG A 27 -16.43 -13.40 -12.19
C ARG A 27 -14.96 -13.82 -12.07
N LEU A 28 -14.35 -13.59 -10.91
CA LEU A 28 -12.94 -13.90 -10.64
C LEU A 28 -12.72 -15.32 -10.10
N ASN A 29 -13.78 -16.09 -9.86
CA ASN A 29 -13.74 -17.40 -9.22
C ASN A 29 -12.96 -17.37 -7.88
N THR A 30 -13.39 -16.49 -6.97
CA THR A 30 -12.75 -16.23 -5.66
C THR A 30 -13.78 -16.01 -4.56
N LEU A 31 -13.33 -15.66 -3.36
CA LEU A 31 -14.19 -15.26 -2.25
C LEU A 31 -14.48 -13.75 -2.29
N ALA A 32 -15.73 -13.37 -1.98
CA ALA A 32 -16.13 -11.96 -1.89
C ALA A 32 -15.33 -11.17 -0.84
N SER A 33 -14.87 -11.82 0.22
CA SER A 33 -13.95 -11.21 1.20
C SER A 33 -12.61 -10.79 0.60
N TYR A 34 -12.11 -11.48 -0.43
CA TYR A 34 -10.86 -11.11 -1.12
C TYR A 34 -11.07 -9.91 -2.03
N VAL A 35 -12.25 -9.81 -2.65
CA VAL A 35 -12.65 -8.65 -3.44
C VAL A 35 -12.86 -7.43 -2.55
N GLU A 36 -13.51 -7.60 -1.39
CA GLU A 36 -13.64 -6.54 -0.38
C GLU A 36 -12.26 -6.04 0.06
N LYS A 37 -11.33 -6.96 0.37
CA LYS A 37 -9.97 -6.57 0.75
C LYS A 37 -9.23 -5.80 -0.36
N ASP A 38 -9.36 -6.24 -1.60
CA ASP A 38 -8.79 -5.55 -2.77
C ASP A 38 -9.35 -4.11 -2.93
N PHE A 39 -10.63 -3.92 -2.64
CA PHE A 39 -11.24 -2.58 -2.60
C PHE A 39 -10.57 -1.69 -1.56
N TRP A 40 -10.39 -2.19 -0.32
CA TRP A 40 -9.71 -1.45 0.73
C TRP A 40 -8.24 -1.17 0.42
N VAL A 41 -7.53 -2.11 -0.22
CA VAL A 41 -6.15 -1.87 -0.71
C VAL A 41 -6.11 -0.69 -1.68
N CYS A 42 -7.03 -0.64 -2.64
CA CYS A 42 -7.07 0.48 -3.62
C CYS A 42 -7.45 1.80 -2.95
N LEU A 43 -8.38 1.79 -1.99
CA LEU A 43 -8.75 2.97 -1.21
C LEU A 43 -7.56 3.51 -0.40
N VAL A 44 -6.82 2.63 0.28
CA VAL A 44 -5.62 3.02 1.04
C VAL A 44 -4.55 3.57 0.11
N LEU A 45 -4.35 2.98 -1.09
CA LEU A 45 -3.44 3.54 -2.09
C LEU A 45 -3.87 4.93 -2.57
N ASP A 46 -5.17 5.19 -2.78
CA ASP A 46 -5.66 6.53 -3.10
C ASP A 46 -5.39 7.52 -1.96
N ALA A 47 -5.62 7.12 -0.71
CA ALA A 47 -5.33 7.96 0.44
C ALA A 47 -3.83 8.32 0.53
N LEU A 48 -2.94 7.33 0.34
CA LEU A 48 -1.49 7.50 0.41
C LEU A 48 -0.94 8.39 -0.71
N TYR A 49 -1.40 8.22 -1.94
CA TYR A 49 -0.80 8.88 -3.11
C TYR A 49 -1.48 10.18 -3.53
N ASN A 50 -2.77 10.33 -3.25
CA ASN A 50 -3.56 11.45 -3.77
C ASN A 50 -4.14 12.37 -2.70
N ARG A 51 -4.11 11.97 -1.40
CA ARG A 51 -4.82 12.70 -0.33
C ARG A 51 -3.97 13.05 0.89
N LEU A 52 -2.76 12.52 1.01
CA LEU A 52 -1.85 12.94 2.07
C LEU A 52 -1.58 14.46 1.99
N PRO A 53 -1.50 15.17 3.12
CA PRO A 53 -1.10 16.58 3.14
C PRO A 53 0.28 16.81 2.51
N GLU A 54 0.53 18.05 2.09
CA GLU A 54 1.87 18.46 1.68
C GLU A 54 2.88 18.30 2.84
N GLY A 55 4.13 18.00 2.50
CA GLY A 55 5.23 17.83 3.46
C GLY A 55 5.51 16.39 3.87
N HIS A 56 4.68 15.43 3.45
CA HIS A 56 5.00 14.01 3.59
C HIS A 56 6.08 13.57 2.58
N PRO A 57 7.00 12.68 2.97
CA PRO A 57 7.92 12.01 2.04
C PRO A 57 7.19 11.35 0.87
N GLN A 58 7.79 11.43 -0.31
CA GLN A 58 7.32 10.66 -1.47
C GLN A 58 7.38 9.15 -1.18
N LEU A 59 6.44 8.40 -1.75
CA LEU A 59 6.30 6.96 -1.56
C LEU A 59 6.46 6.22 -2.89
N LEU A 60 7.13 5.07 -2.90
CA LEU A 60 7.18 4.14 -4.03
C LEU A 60 6.45 2.86 -3.71
N PHE A 61 5.53 2.45 -4.58
CA PHE A 61 4.81 1.21 -4.47
C PHE A 61 5.65 0.10 -5.07
N LYS A 62 5.83 -1.00 -4.34
CA LYS A 62 6.65 -2.13 -4.78
C LYS A 62 5.96 -3.45 -4.47
N GLY A 63 6.74 -4.53 -4.60
CA GLY A 63 6.30 -5.85 -4.21
C GLY A 63 5.34 -6.49 -5.19
N GLY A 64 4.78 -7.64 -4.81
CA GLY A 64 3.94 -8.39 -5.74
C GLY A 64 2.55 -7.77 -5.95
N THR A 65 2.09 -6.90 -5.04
CA THR A 65 0.84 -6.14 -5.21
C THR A 65 0.98 -5.09 -6.30
N ALA A 66 2.13 -4.42 -6.39
CA ALA A 66 2.47 -3.57 -7.53
C ALA A 66 2.52 -4.38 -8.84
N LEU A 67 3.17 -5.55 -8.83
CA LEU A 67 3.25 -6.42 -10.01
C LEU A 67 1.87 -6.89 -10.51
N SER A 68 0.95 -7.22 -9.61
CA SER A 68 -0.40 -7.65 -9.99
C SER A 68 -1.26 -6.48 -10.46
N LYS A 69 -1.29 -5.38 -9.71
CA LYS A 69 -2.28 -4.31 -9.91
C LYS A 69 -1.83 -3.24 -10.91
N ALA A 70 -0.57 -2.81 -10.84
CA ALA A 70 -0.06 -1.74 -11.70
C ALA A 70 0.44 -2.27 -13.07
N PHE A 71 0.89 -3.52 -13.12
CA PHE A 71 1.48 -4.10 -14.33
C PHE A 71 0.72 -5.32 -14.88
N GLY A 72 -0.20 -5.93 -14.14
CA GLY A 72 -0.94 -7.11 -14.58
C GLY A 72 -0.06 -8.35 -14.82
N LEU A 73 1.15 -8.39 -14.25
CA LEU A 73 2.16 -9.42 -14.56
C LEU A 73 1.96 -10.73 -13.79
N ILE A 74 1.27 -10.68 -12.66
CA ILE A 74 0.94 -11.86 -11.85
C ILE A 74 -0.52 -11.85 -11.45
N ARG A 75 -1.14 -13.03 -11.39
CA ARG A 75 -2.53 -13.21 -10.97
C ARG A 75 -2.58 -13.74 -9.55
N ARG A 76 -2.50 -12.82 -8.58
CA ARG A 76 -2.67 -13.11 -7.15
C ARG A 76 -3.50 -12.01 -6.49
N PHE A 77 -4.17 -12.34 -5.39
CA PHE A 77 -4.88 -11.36 -4.60
C PHE A 77 -3.91 -10.44 -3.85
N SER A 78 -4.34 -9.20 -3.76
CA SER A 78 -3.60 -8.10 -3.15
C SER A 78 -4.09 -7.96 -1.71
N GLU A 79 -3.27 -8.41 -0.76
CA GLU A 79 -3.53 -8.27 0.68
C GLU A 79 -2.64 -7.20 1.32
N ASP A 80 -1.41 -7.10 0.84
CA ASP A 80 -0.38 -6.22 1.39
C ASP A 80 -0.10 -5.03 0.48
N ILE A 81 0.25 -3.89 1.08
CA ILE A 81 0.84 -2.73 0.41
C ILE A 81 2.29 -2.64 0.85
N ASP A 82 3.20 -2.90 -0.08
CA ASP A 82 4.64 -2.72 0.13
C ASP A 82 5.09 -1.35 -0.39
N LEU A 83 5.67 -0.53 0.48
CA LEU A 83 6.17 0.79 0.13
C LEU A 83 7.68 0.94 0.33
N VAL A 84 8.26 1.88 -0.42
CA VAL A 84 9.54 2.50 -0.12
C VAL A 84 9.31 3.98 0.17
N VAL A 85 9.76 4.46 1.33
CA VAL A 85 9.76 5.89 1.67
C VAL A 85 11.01 6.52 1.07
N TYR A 86 10.85 7.64 0.34
CA TYR A 86 11.99 8.39 -0.18
C TYR A 86 12.88 8.88 0.95
N ARG A 87 14.13 8.43 0.94
CA ARG A 87 15.15 8.69 1.96
C ARG A 87 15.37 10.19 2.22
N GLU A 88 15.30 11.00 1.17
CA GLU A 88 15.44 12.45 1.27
C GLU A 88 14.35 13.09 2.13
N GLY A 89 13.10 12.63 2.01
CA GLY A 89 11.98 13.08 2.84
C GLY A 89 12.14 12.73 4.33
N LEU A 90 12.98 11.75 4.64
CA LEU A 90 13.35 11.38 6.02
C LEU A 90 14.61 12.13 6.52
N GLY A 91 15.14 13.07 5.74
CA GLY A 91 16.36 13.82 6.07
C GLY A 91 17.67 13.09 5.76
N PHE A 92 17.65 12.10 4.86
CA PHE A 92 18.82 11.34 4.40
C PHE A 92 19.14 11.61 2.92
N GLY A 93 19.16 12.90 2.56
CA GLY A 93 19.70 13.37 1.27
C GLY A 93 21.21 13.62 1.33
N ALA A 94 21.82 13.78 0.15
CA ALA A 94 23.20 14.23 -0.05
C ALA A 94 24.26 13.50 0.82
N ASP A 95 24.84 14.19 1.80
CA ASP A 95 25.95 13.72 2.65
C ASP A 95 25.54 12.64 3.67
N ARG A 96 24.24 12.49 3.90
CA ARG A 96 23.65 11.46 4.76
C ARG A 96 23.08 10.27 4.00
N ASP A 97 23.10 10.29 2.66
CA ASP A 97 22.59 9.18 1.85
C ASP A 97 23.47 7.92 2.02
N PRO A 98 22.98 6.83 2.65
CA PRO A 98 23.76 5.61 2.83
C PRO A 98 24.07 4.89 1.50
N THR A 99 23.33 5.20 0.44
CA THR A 99 23.51 4.63 -0.90
C THR A 99 24.56 5.38 -1.73
N SER A 100 25.08 6.51 -1.22
CA SER A 100 26.09 7.29 -1.93
C SER A 100 27.34 6.46 -2.24
N PRO A 101 27.83 6.49 -3.50
CA PRO A 101 28.98 5.69 -3.93
C PRO A 101 30.31 6.18 -3.33
N GLU A 102 30.40 7.42 -2.85
CA GLU A 102 31.66 8.05 -2.44
C GLU A 102 31.87 8.14 -0.92
N GLY A 103 33.10 7.89 -0.47
CA GLY A 103 33.63 8.38 0.82
C GLY A 103 33.10 7.73 2.12
N LEU A 104 32.15 6.80 2.05
CA LEU A 104 31.61 6.14 3.25
C LEU A 104 32.33 4.83 3.57
N SER A 105 32.87 4.72 4.78
CA SER A 105 33.32 3.43 5.31
C SER A 105 32.11 2.51 5.54
N ASN A 106 32.32 1.18 5.46
CA ASN A 106 31.25 0.20 5.72
C ASN A 106 30.57 0.39 7.08
N LYS A 107 31.34 0.78 8.11
CA LYS A 107 30.81 1.07 9.44
C LYS A 107 29.89 2.29 9.43
N LYS A 108 30.29 3.39 8.77
CA LYS A 108 29.48 4.60 8.66
C LYS A 108 28.21 4.35 7.82
N ARG A 109 28.33 3.60 6.72
CA ARG A 109 27.18 3.21 5.88
C ARG A 109 26.16 2.38 6.67
N LYS A 110 26.61 1.41 7.46
CA LYS A 110 25.72 0.62 8.33
C LYS A 110 25.00 1.51 9.34
N ALA A 111 25.73 2.39 10.02
CA ALA A 111 25.13 3.33 10.98
C ALA A 111 24.05 4.21 10.34
N LEU A 112 24.31 4.77 9.15
CA LEU A 112 23.32 5.56 8.41
C LEU A 112 22.08 4.74 8.01
N PHE A 113 22.23 3.47 7.64
CA PHE A 113 21.08 2.59 7.37
C PHE A 113 20.27 2.28 8.64
N ASP A 114 20.95 2.08 9.77
CA ASP A 114 20.28 1.82 11.05
C ASP A 114 19.52 3.09 11.50
N GLU A 115 20.11 4.28 11.39
CA GLU A 115 19.45 5.58 11.62
C GLU A 115 18.26 5.80 10.68
N LEU A 116 18.43 5.53 9.37
CA LEU A 116 17.38 5.65 8.37
C LEU A 116 16.20 4.72 8.66
N SER A 117 16.48 3.50 9.13
CA SER A 117 15.44 2.54 9.49
C SER A 117 14.64 3.01 10.70
N ALA A 118 15.32 3.57 11.71
CA ALA A 118 14.66 4.16 12.87
C ALA A 118 13.82 5.39 12.52
N ALA A 119 14.34 6.27 11.65
CA ALA A 119 13.59 7.44 11.15
C ALA A 119 12.35 7.02 10.34
N CYS A 120 12.48 5.99 9.51
CA CYS A 120 11.36 5.41 8.77
C CYS A 120 10.30 4.86 9.73
N GLY A 121 10.69 4.05 10.74
CA GLY A 121 9.74 3.51 11.71
C GLY A 121 9.00 4.62 12.50
N THR A 122 9.72 5.68 12.88
CA THR A 122 9.12 6.86 13.54
C THR A 122 8.11 7.56 12.64
N TYR A 123 8.45 7.77 11.36
CA TYR A 123 7.54 8.39 10.39
C TYR A 123 6.29 7.54 10.16
N ILE A 124 6.45 6.22 9.97
CA ILE A 124 5.34 5.31 9.66
C ILE A 124 4.39 5.19 10.84
N SER A 125 4.90 4.91 12.04
CA SER A 125 4.08 4.73 13.24
C SER A 125 3.54 6.04 13.84
N GLY A 126 4.12 7.19 13.47
CA GLY A 126 3.70 8.52 13.91
C GLY A 126 2.98 9.29 12.82
N ASP A 127 3.74 10.12 12.10
CA ASP A 127 3.20 11.13 11.18
C ASP A 127 2.31 10.53 10.08
N LEU A 128 2.72 9.42 9.46
CA LEU A 128 1.93 8.77 8.42
C LEU A 128 0.62 8.20 8.98
N ALA A 129 0.68 7.46 10.09
CA ALA A 129 -0.52 6.90 10.73
C ALA A 129 -1.52 8.00 11.14
N SER A 130 -1.02 9.10 11.70
CA SER A 130 -1.80 10.28 12.08
C SER A 130 -2.47 10.94 10.88
N ALA A 131 -1.72 11.15 9.78
CA ALA A 131 -2.24 11.76 8.56
C ALA A 131 -3.20 10.86 7.78
N LEU A 132 -3.00 9.54 7.83
CA LEU A 132 -3.85 8.57 7.14
C LEU A 132 -5.19 8.37 7.85
N THR A 133 -5.22 8.42 9.18
CA THR A 133 -6.44 8.22 10.00
C THR A 133 -7.66 9.03 9.51
N PRO A 134 -7.59 10.36 9.32
CA PRO A 134 -8.74 11.15 8.87
C PRO A 134 -9.10 10.97 7.39
N LEU A 135 -8.28 10.25 6.60
CA LEU A 135 -8.52 10.00 5.18
C LEU A 135 -9.29 8.70 4.93
N LEU A 136 -9.43 7.86 5.95
CA LEU A 136 -10.14 6.59 5.90
C LEU A 136 -11.55 6.72 6.51
N ASP A 137 -12.39 5.70 6.30
CA ASP A 137 -13.68 5.60 6.96
C ASP A 137 -13.52 5.64 8.49
N GLU A 138 -14.41 6.34 9.21
CA GLU A 138 -14.31 6.52 10.66
C GLU A 138 -14.34 5.20 11.46
N ARG A 139 -14.81 4.12 10.85
CA ARG A 139 -14.84 2.77 11.44
C ARG A 139 -13.51 2.03 11.27
N CYS A 140 -12.59 2.55 10.46
CA CYS A 140 -11.25 1.99 10.30
C CYS A 140 -10.40 2.24 11.56
N ARG A 141 -9.46 1.32 11.82
CA ARG A 141 -8.47 1.46 12.88
C ARG A 141 -7.08 1.23 12.30
N ILE A 142 -6.16 2.14 12.59
CA ILE A 142 -4.75 2.00 12.22
C ILE A 142 -3.97 1.60 13.47
N LEU A 143 -3.34 0.44 13.43
CA LEU A 143 -2.56 -0.13 14.52
C LEU A 143 -1.13 -0.39 14.06
N PRO A 144 -0.11 -0.19 14.90
CA PRO A 144 1.21 -0.72 14.62
C PRO A 144 1.17 -2.25 14.67
N ASP A 145 1.97 -2.90 13.82
CA ASP A 145 2.16 -4.35 13.93
C ASP A 145 3.19 -4.67 15.04
N GLU A 146 2.70 -5.08 16.20
CA GLU A 146 3.53 -5.39 17.37
C GLU A 146 4.41 -6.65 17.18
N GLU A 147 4.12 -7.49 16.19
CA GLU A 147 4.95 -8.66 15.88
C GLU A 147 6.26 -8.26 15.19
N ASN A 148 6.26 -7.12 14.50
CA ASN A 148 7.41 -6.57 13.78
C ASN A 148 8.03 -5.41 14.57
N GLY A 149 9.10 -5.72 15.32
CA GLY A 149 9.78 -4.77 16.22
C GLY A 149 10.48 -3.58 15.56
N ASP A 150 10.34 -3.38 14.25
CA ASP A 150 10.93 -2.25 13.51
C ASP A 150 10.00 -1.03 13.37
N GLN A 151 8.73 -1.15 13.78
CA GLN A 151 7.71 -0.10 13.69
C GLN A 151 7.46 0.40 12.26
N GLN A 152 7.79 -0.39 11.23
CA GLN A 152 7.63 -0.01 9.83
C GLN A 152 6.38 -0.63 9.19
N THR A 153 5.52 -1.26 10.00
CA THR A 153 4.30 -1.90 9.54
C THR A 153 3.08 -1.34 10.27
N LEU A 154 2.07 -0.97 9.49
CA LEU A 154 0.73 -0.62 9.98
C LEU A 154 -0.29 -1.68 9.55
N LEU A 155 -1.21 -2.00 10.45
CA LEU A 155 -2.39 -2.81 10.21
C LEU A 155 -3.59 -1.88 10.15
N ILE A 156 -4.23 -1.80 8.99
CA ILE A 156 -5.39 -0.96 8.75
C ILE A 156 -6.63 -1.86 8.78
N GLU A 157 -7.25 -1.99 9.94
CA GLU A 157 -8.49 -2.75 10.13
C GLU A 157 -9.67 -1.97 9.54
N TYR A 158 -10.56 -2.66 8.83
CA TYR A 158 -11.72 -2.05 8.17
C TYR A 158 -13.04 -2.77 8.53
N PRO A 159 -14.20 -2.09 8.44
CA PRO A 159 -15.49 -2.70 8.72
C PRO A 159 -15.87 -3.70 7.62
N THR A 160 -15.63 -4.99 7.87
CA THR A 160 -15.94 -6.06 6.91
C THR A 160 -17.42 -6.38 6.86
N LEU A 161 -17.92 -6.63 5.65
CA LEU A 161 -19.23 -7.23 5.40
C LEU A 161 -19.18 -8.75 5.62
N TYR A 162 -18.02 -9.40 5.71
CA TYR A 162 -17.89 -10.86 5.77
C TYR A 162 -17.28 -11.35 7.10
N PRO A 163 -17.89 -11.10 8.27
CA PRO A 163 -17.29 -11.43 9.57
C PRO A 163 -17.23 -12.94 9.86
N ASN A 164 -17.99 -13.77 9.13
CA ASN A 164 -18.15 -15.21 9.38
C ASN A 164 -17.72 -16.10 8.19
N ALA A 165 -17.19 -15.53 7.11
CA ALA A 165 -16.68 -16.33 5.99
C ALA A 165 -15.41 -17.05 6.45
N ASP A 166 -15.40 -18.39 6.47
CA ASP A 166 -14.33 -19.28 6.95
C ASP A 166 -12.96 -18.58 7.13
N ILE A 167 -12.78 -18.00 8.33
CA ILE A 167 -11.84 -16.91 8.67
C ILE A 167 -10.38 -17.42 8.77
N ALA A 168 -10.09 -18.62 8.31
CA ALA A 168 -8.82 -19.26 8.59
C ALA A 168 -7.62 -18.58 7.91
N TYR A 169 -7.82 -17.72 6.89
CA TYR A 169 -6.70 -17.19 6.11
C TYR A 169 -6.71 -15.70 5.75
N VAL A 170 -7.85 -14.98 5.77
CA VAL A 170 -7.86 -13.55 5.42
C VAL A 170 -8.54 -12.72 6.48
N LEU A 171 -7.74 -11.92 7.17
CA LEU A 171 -8.20 -10.99 8.19
C LEU A 171 -8.67 -9.68 7.53
N PRO A 172 -9.70 -9.01 8.08
CA PRO A 172 -10.27 -7.78 7.55
C PRO A 172 -9.39 -6.56 7.87
N ARG A 173 -8.14 -6.63 7.40
CA ARG A 173 -7.13 -5.60 7.54
C ARG A 173 -6.20 -5.57 6.34
N VAL A 174 -5.80 -4.38 5.94
CA VAL A 174 -4.71 -4.17 4.97
C VAL A 174 -3.41 -4.05 5.75
N LYS A 175 -2.40 -4.86 5.39
CA LYS A 175 -1.05 -4.71 5.93
C LYS A 175 -0.28 -3.72 5.07
N LEU A 176 0.16 -2.63 5.68
CA LEU A 176 1.01 -1.63 5.04
C LEU A 176 2.43 -1.79 5.58
N GLU A 177 3.31 -2.36 4.78
CA GLU A 177 4.73 -2.54 5.12
C GLU A 177 5.56 -1.53 4.33
N ALA A 178 6.30 -0.68 5.05
CA ALA A 178 7.15 0.33 4.44
C ALA A 178 8.61 0.10 4.81
N GLY A 179 9.52 0.69 4.04
CA GLY A 179 10.93 0.75 4.39
C GLY A 179 11.63 1.84 3.60
N ALA A 180 12.86 2.19 3.96
CA ALA A 180 13.61 3.24 3.26
C ALA A 180 14.93 2.75 2.65
N ARG A 181 15.24 1.45 2.77
CA ARG A 181 16.53 0.88 2.37
C ARG A 181 16.60 0.47 0.90
N SER A 182 15.46 0.23 0.27
CA SER A 182 15.38 -0.21 -1.13
C SER A 182 15.88 0.87 -2.08
N ALA A 183 16.37 0.44 -3.24
CA ALA A 183 16.67 1.37 -4.32
C ALA A 183 15.38 2.00 -4.85
N LEU A 184 15.52 3.20 -5.41
CA LEU A 184 14.40 3.98 -5.91
C LEU A 184 14.19 3.78 -7.42
N ASP A 185 15.22 3.32 -8.15
CA ASP A 185 15.21 3.24 -9.62
C ASP A 185 15.45 1.80 -10.16
N PRO A 186 14.93 1.50 -11.37
CA PRO A 186 13.96 2.32 -12.11
C PRO A 186 12.55 2.27 -11.51
N ASN A 187 11.82 3.37 -11.59
CA ASN A 187 10.42 3.48 -11.23
C ASN A 187 9.65 4.27 -12.31
N THR A 188 8.34 4.05 -12.37
CA THR A 188 7.44 4.71 -13.32
C THR A 188 6.16 5.16 -12.64
N THR A 189 5.38 6.02 -13.28
CA THR A 189 4.02 6.35 -12.81
C THR A 189 3.04 5.32 -13.37
N GLY A 190 2.20 4.76 -12.49
CA GLY A 190 1.17 3.80 -12.84
C GLY A 190 -0.19 4.15 -12.22
N SER A 191 -1.16 3.28 -12.47
CA SER A 191 -2.49 3.35 -11.87
C SER A 191 -2.95 1.97 -11.40
N VAL A 192 -3.91 1.94 -10.48
CA VAL A 192 -4.60 0.73 -10.03
C VAL A 192 -6.09 0.96 -9.97
N ARG A 193 -6.87 -0.12 -10.08
CA ARG A 193 -8.33 -0.10 -9.91
C ARG A 193 -8.80 -1.30 -9.10
N PRO A 194 -9.79 -1.16 -8.19
CA PRO A 194 -10.36 -2.28 -7.46
C PRO A 194 -11.10 -3.21 -8.41
N TYR A 195 -11.17 -4.50 -8.08
CA TYR A 195 -11.80 -5.50 -8.95
C TYR A 195 -13.27 -5.21 -9.26
N ILE A 196 -14.00 -4.59 -8.33
CA ILE A 196 -15.41 -4.21 -8.49
C ILE A 196 -15.64 -3.20 -9.63
N SER A 197 -14.58 -2.54 -10.11
CA SER A 197 -14.69 -1.54 -11.19
C SER A 197 -15.18 -2.14 -12.51
N GLU A 198 -15.03 -3.46 -12.71
CA GLU A 198 -15.51 -4.13 -13.92
C GLU A 198 -16.98 -4.55 -13.82
N ASP A 199 -17.56 -4.53 -12.61
CA ASP A 199 -18.94 -4.93 -12.33
C ASP A 199 -19.85 -3.72 -12.09
N LEU A 200 -19.25 -2.52 -12.01
CA LEU A 200 -19.93 -1.24 -11.91
C LEU A 200 -19.80 -0.50 -13.26
N GLY A 201 -20.84 0.25 -13.63
CA GLY A 201 -20.84 1.03 -14.87
C GLY A 201 -19.88 2.22 -14.84
N ASP A 202 -19.69 2.87 -15.98
CA ASP A 202 -18.75 4.00 -16.17
C ASP A 202 -18.99 5.20 -15.24
N ASP A 203 -20.15 5.28 -14.58
CA ASP A 203 -20.48 6.28 -13.55
C ASP A 203 -19.74 6.10 -12.22
N TRP A 204 -18.85 5.11 -12.13
CA TRP A 204 -18.03 4.79 -10.96
C TRP A 204 -16.53 4.80 -11.28
N PRO A 205 -15.90 5.98 -11.43
CA PRO A 205 -14.47 6.06 -11.70
C PRO A 205 -13.65 5.68 -10.46
N PHE A 206 -13.02 4.50 -10.48
CA PHE A 206 -12.15 4.02 -9.40
C PHE A 206 -10.65 4.03 -9.74
N ASP A 207 -10.24 4.61 -10.87
CA ASP A 207 -8.84 4.66 -11.28
C ASP A 207 -8.00 5.48 -10.29
N VAL A 208 -7.18 4.81 -9.51
CA VAL A 208 -6.19 5.45 -8.64
C VAL A 208 -4.92 5.66 -9.45
N GLY A 209 -4.73 6.88 -9.95
CA GLY A 209 -3.52 7.29 -10.68
C GLY A 209 -2.42 7.85 -9.79
N ASN A 210 -1.33 8.32 -10.41
CA ASN A 210 -0.18 8.95 -9.76
C ASN A 210 0.60 8.05 -8.79
N LEU A 211 0.45 6.72 -8.88
CA LEU A 211 1.28 5.83 -8.10
C LEU A 211 2.68 5.82 -8.70
N HIS A 212 3.69 6.20 -7.94
CA HIS A 212 5.07 5.93 -8.31
C HIS A 212 5.38 4.47 -7.97
N VAL A 213 5.64 3.64 -8.96
CA VAL A 213 5.77 2.18 -8.83
C VAL A 213 7.15 1.73 -9.27
N ILE A 214 7.83 0.92 -8.46
CA ILE A 214 9.10 0.28 -8.82
C ILE A 214 8.86 -0.64 -10.03
N GLU A 215 9.71 -0.52 -11.06
CA GLU A 215 9.52 -1.33 -12.26
C GLU A 215 9.77 -2.83 -12.00
N PRO A 216 9.07 -3.72 -12.74
CA PRO A 216 9.21 -5.16 -12.59
C PRO A 216 10.63 -5.68 -12.82
N SER A 217 11.38 -5.03 -13.70
CA SER A 217 12.80 -5.33 -13.98
C SER A 217 13.64 -5.35 -12.71
N ARG A 218 13.37 -4.41 -11.78
CA ARG A 218 14.02 -4.34 -10.46
C ARG A 218 13.52 -5.42 -9.52
N THR A 219 12.21 -5.59 -9.41
CA THR A 219 11.62 -6.62 -8.52
C THR A 219 12.09 -8.03 -8.89
N TYR A 220 12.28 -8.30 -10.19
CA TYR A 220 12.84 -9.56 -10.68
C TYR A 220 14.29 -9.77 -10.22
N LEU A 221 15.15 -8.76 -10.36
CA LEU A 221 16.54 -8.83 -9.91
C LEU A 221 16.66 -9.01 -8.39
N GLU A 222 15.84 -8.32 -7.61
CA GLU A 222 15.84 -8.46 -6.15
C GLU A 222 15.50 -9.89 -5.72
N LYS A 223 14.53 -10.53 -6.39
CA LYS A 223 14.19 -11.93 -6.12
C LYS A 223 15.29 -12.91 -6.52
N LEU A 224 16.03 -12.65 -7.59
CA LEU A 224 17.16 -13.48 -8.01
C LEU A 224 18.37 -13.39 -7.08
N LEU A 225 18.53 -12.27 -6.37
CA LEU A 225 19.67 -12.05 -5.46
C LEU A 225 19.42 -12.56 -4.03
N ILE A 226 18.19 -12.94 -3.71
CA ILE A 226 17.78 -13.47 -2.39
C ILE A 226 17.71 -15.01 -2.39
N LEU A 227 17.69 -15.65 -3.57
CA LEU A 227 17.75 -17.11 -3.77
C LEU A 227 19.20 -17.60 -3.88
#